data_AF-A0A8X6YSG3-F1
#
_entry.id   AF-A0A8X6YSG3-F1
#
_cell.length_a   1.000
_cell.length_b   1.000
_cell.length_c   1.000
_cell.angle_alpha   90.00
_cell.angle_beta   90.00
_cell.angle_gamma   90.00
#
_symmetry.space_group_name_H-M   'P 1'
#
loop_
_entity.id
_entity.type
_entity.pdbx_description
1 polymer ?
#
loop_
_entity_poly.entity_id
_entity_poly.type
_entity_poly.pdbx_seq_one_letter_code
_entity_poly.pdbx_strand_id
1 'polypeptide(L)'
;MRCYCREGGQLTDKAEIKCEDTGQWSTFPRCTCPVPKLSNDILLKNCNAPRPEEKCFLECKEHLKLIGDYFVLCQINTKWSSMPKCYKRYVHHPI
;
A
#
# COMPACT_ATOMS: atom_id res chain seq x y z
N MET A 1 -22.16 12.49 11.45
CA MET A 1 -22.09 11.22 10.71
C MET A 1 -20.64 10.72 10.76
N ARG A 2 -20.36 9.42 10.89
CA ARG A 2 -18.99 8.89 10.90
C ARG A 2 -18.65 8.16 9.60
N CYS A 3 -17.50 8.48 9.02
CA CYS A 3 -16.92 7.85 7.86
C CYS A 3 -15.98 6.70 8.26
N TYR A 4 -15.76 5.79 7.34
CA TYR A 4 -14.77 4.71 7.43
C TYR A 4 -14.20 4.43 6.05
N CYS A 5 -12.96 3.94 6.00
CA CYS A 5 -12.34 3.51 4.75
C CYS A 5 -12.75 2.09 4.41
N ARG A 6 -12.95 1.83 3.11
CA ARG A 6 -13.13 0.47 2.61
C ARG A 6 -11.79 -0.26 2.55
N GLU A 7 -11.84 -1.59 2.41
CA GLU A 7 -10.67 -2.45 2.15
C GLU A 7 -9.57 -2.43 3.21
N GLY A 8 -9.84 -1.93 4.43
CA GLY A 8 -8.87 -1.94 5.55
C GLY A 8 -7.90 -0.76 5.58
N GLY A 9 -8.16 0.29 4.78
CA GLY A 9 -7.46 1.57 4.90
C GLY A 9 -7.77 2.31 6.21
N GLN A 10 -6.99 3.34 6.51
CA GLN A 10 -7.18 4.18 7.69
C GLN A 10 -7.53 5.62 7.28
N LEU A 11 -8.27 6.32 8.13
CA LEU A 11 -8.56 7.73 7.94
C LEU A 11 -7.36 8.56 8.39
N THR A 12 -6.94 9.52 7.58
CA THR A 12 -5.88 10.47 7.95
C THR A 12 -6.41 11.67 8.74
N ASP A 13 -7.72 11.84 8.76
CA ASP A 13 -8.41 13.01 9.33
C ASP A 13 -9.57 12.56 10.22
N LYS A 14 -10.29 13.52 10.83
CA LYS A 14 -11.45 13.22 11.67
C LYS A 14 -12.49 12.43 10.89
N ALA A 15 -12.96 11.33 11.49
CA ALA A 15 -14.00 10.50 10.90
C ALA A 15 -15.38 11.18 10.83
N GLU A 16 -15.56 12.31 11.50
CA GLU A 16 -16.86 12.96 11.64
C GLU A 16 -17.07 14.03 10.57
N ILE A 17 -18.16 13.87 9.82
CA ILE A 17 -18.67 14.90 8.90
C ILE A 17 -19.99 15.48 9.42
N LYS A 18 -20.21 16.76 9.13
CA LYS A 18 -21.41 17.52 9.49
C LYS A 18 -22.05 18.13 8.24
N CYS A 19 -23.36 18.35 8.30
CA CYS A 19 -24.04 19.19 7.32
C CYS A 19 -23.76 20.65 7.70
N GLU A 20 -23.29 21.44 6.75
CA GLU A 20 -23.02 22.86 6.91
C GLU A 20 -24.26 23.70 6.56
N ASP A 21 -24.27 24.97 6.96
CA ASP A 21 -25.43 25.87 6.77
C ASP A 21 -25.74 26.12 5.28
N THR A 22 -24.80 25.82 4.40
CA THR A 22 -24.96 25.82 2.93
C THR A 22 -25.75 24.61 2.41
N GLY A 23 -26.11 23.66 3.29
CA GLY A 23 -26.72 22.38 2.93
C GLY A 23 -25.73 21.36 2.35
N GLN A 24 -24.43 21.67 2.33
CA GLN A 24 -23.38 20.76 1.87
C GLN A 24 -22.76 20.00 3.05
N TRP A 25 -22.26 18.79 2.79
CA TRP A 25 -21.47 18.07 3.79
C TRP A 25 -20.07 18.68 3.88
N SER A 26 -19.55 18.78 5.11
CA SER A 26 -18.15 19.12 5.36
C SER A 26 -17.22 18.18 4.59
N THR A 27 -16.02 18.64 4.26
CA THR A 27 -15.01 17.87 3.52
C THR A 27 -14.84 16.45 4.05
N PHE A 28 -14.90 15.48 3.15
CA PHE A 28 -14.69 14.08 3.50
C PHE A 28 -13.22 13.82 3.89
N PRO A 29 -12.98 12.98 4.92
CA PRO A 29 -11.63 12.60 5.30
C PRO A 29 -10.96 11.77 4.21
N ARG A 30 -9.63 11.86 4.13
CA ARG A 30 -8.87 11.03 3.17
C ARG A 30 -8.59 9.64 3.74
N CYS A 31 -8.53 8.67 2.84
CA CYS A 31 -8.19 7.28 3.16
C CYS A 31 -6.77 6.94 2.72
N THR A 32 -6.11 6.11 3.52
CA THR A 32 -4.85 5.45 3.16
C THR A 32 -5.11 4.13 2.45
N CYS A 33 -4.13 3.65 1.68
CA CYS A 33 -4.15 2.28 1.20
C CYS A 33 -4.04 1.30 2.37
N PRO A 34 -4.70 0.14 2.25
CA PRO A 34 -4.52 -0.94 3.22
C PRO A 34 -3.09 -1.48 3.16
N VAL A 35 -2.68 -2.17 4.22
CA VAL A 35 -1.39 -2.88 4.21
C VAL A 35 -1.33 -3.84 3.01
N PRO A 36 -0.27 -3.78 2.17
CA PRO A 36 -0.18 -4.67 1.02
C PRO A 36 -0.13 -6.13 1.42
N LYS A 37 -0.78 -6.99 0.63
CA LYS A 37 -0.68 -8.45 0.78
C LYS A 37 0.65 -8.92 0.20
N LEU A 38 1.57 -9.35 1.06
CA LEU A 38 2.92 -9.77 0.69
C LEU A 38 3.06 -11.28 0.70
N SER A 39 3.92 -11.81 -0.17
CA SER A 39 4.38 -13.19 -0.06
C SER A 39 5.38 -13.31 1.10
N ASN A 40 5.57 -14.53 1.59
CA ASN A 40 6.52 -14.80 2.67
C ASN A 40 7.97 -14.43 2.34
N ASP A 41 8.30 -14.23 1.06
CA ASP A 41 9.67 -13.94 0.61
C ASP A 41 9.97 -12.45 0.50
N ILE A 42 8.95 -11.59 0.70
CA ILE A 42 9.05 -10.13 0.58
C ILE A 42 8.95 -9.48 1.96
N LEU A 43 9.81 -8.49 2.19
CA LEU A 43 9.83 -7.61 3.34
C LEU A 43 9.30 -6.23 2.94
N LEU A 44 8.38 -5.69 3.75
CA LEU A 44 7.89 -4.32 3.58
C LEU A 44 8.85 -3.33 4.23
N LYS A 45 9.19 -2.26 3.54
CA LYS A 45 10.03 -1.17 4.04
C LYS A 45 9.36 0.17 3.82
N ASN A 46 9.48 1.05 4.81
CA ASN A 46 9.04 2.45 4.76
C ASN A 46 7.59 2.61 4.26
N CYS A 47 6.68 1.79 4.77
CA CYS A 47 5.27 1.80 4.39
C CYS A 47 4.42 2.05 5.63
N ASN A 48 4.11 3.31 5.92
CA ASN A 48 3.26 3.69 7.03
C ASN A 48 2.09 4.52 6.51
N ALA A 49 0.89 3.95 6.58
CA ALA A 49 -0.37 4.60 6.19
C ALA A 49 -0.28 5.37 4.84
N PRO A 50 0.18 4.71 3.75
CA PRO A 50 0.44 5.36 2.47
C PRO A 50 -0.84 5.88 1.84
N ARG A 51 -0.81 7.10 1.30
CA ARG A 51 -1.93 7.68 0.55
C ARG A 51 -1.96 7.16 -0.89
N PRO A 52 -3.09 7.32 -1.59
CA PRO A 52 -3.12 7.19 -3.04
C PRO A 52 -1.96 7.94 -3.70
N GLU A 53 -1.36 7.27 -4.69
CA GLU A 53 -0.18 7.69 -5.45
C GLU A 53 1.16 7.64 -4.69
N GLU A 54 1.17 7.24 -3.43
CA GLU A 54 2.39 6.99 -2.67
C GLU A 54 2.94 5.57 -2.88
N LYS A 55 4.25 5.41 -2.67
CA LYS A 55 4.97 4.15 -2.87
C LYS A 55 5.39 3.55 -1.53
N CYS A 56 5.28 2.24 -1.45
CA CYS A 56 5.89 1.44 -0.40
C CYS A 56 7.04 0.62 -0.97
N PHE A 57 8.16 0.59 -0.27
CA PHE A 57 9.36 -0.10 -0.74
C PHE A 57 9.35 -1.56 -0.30
N LEU A 58 9.91 -2.41 -1.15
CA LEU A 58 9.91 -3.86 -1.00
C LEU A 58 11.31 -4.39 -1.15
N GLU A 59 11.64 -5.38 -0.34
CA GLU A 59 12.93 -6.05 -0.37
C GLU A 59 12.70 -7.56 -0.32
N CYS A 60 13.50 -8.35 -1.03
CA CYS A 60 13.45 -9.80 -0.88
C CYS A 60 14.22 -10.24 0.36
N LYS A 61 13.77 -11.31 1.01
CA LYS A 61 14.55 -11.98 2.07
C LYS A 61 15.93 -12.42 1.54
N GLU A 62 16.85 -12.62 2.47
CA GLU A 62 18.25 -12.95 2.16
C GLU A 62 18.38 -14.11 1.16
N HIS A 63 19.40 -14.05 0.31
CA HIS A 63 19.71 -15.03 -0.73
C HIS A 63 18.70 -15.11 -1.90
N LEU A 64 17.68 -14.24 -1.91
CA LEU A 64 16.75 -14.09 -3.02
C LEU A 64 17.06 -12.80 -3.82
N LYS A 65 16.76 -12.84 -5.11
CA LYS A 65 16.86 -11.70 -6.02
C LYS A 65 15.47 -11.18 -6.36
N LEU A 66 15.28 -9.87 -6.24
CA LEU A 66 14.05 -9.18 -6.63
C LEU A 66 13.98 -9.06 -8.15
N ILE A 67 12.84 -9.44 -8.72
CA ILE A 67 12.51 -9.30 -10.13
C ILE A 67 11.24 -8.45 -10.24
N GLY A 68 11.34 -7.32 -10.95
CA GLY A 68 10.31 -6.28 -11.03
C GLY A 68 10.72 -5.01 -10.28
N ASP A 69 9.74 -4.19 -9.91
CA ASP A 69 9.97 -2.96 -9.17
C ASP A 69 10.25 -3.25 -7.69
N TYR A 70 11.23 -2.57 -7.11
CA TYR A 70 11.54 -2.61 -5.67
C TYR A 70 10.54 -1.80 -4.82
N PHE A 71 9.41 -1.40 -5.41
CA PHE A 71 8.33 -0.69 -4.75
C PHE A 71 6.98 -1.16 -5.28
N VAL A 72 5.95 -0.86 -4.52
CA VAL A 72 4.55 -1.01 -4.92
C VAL A 72 3.84 0.33 -4.76
N LEU A 73 3.06 0.72 -5.76
CA LEU A 73 2.33 1.98 -5.81
C LEU A 73 0.91 1.78 -5.28
N CYS A 74 0.50 2.61 -4.31
CA CYS A 74 -0.89 2.73 -3.92
C CYS A 74 -1.61 3.50 -5.03
N GLN A 75 -2.56 2.87 -5.71
CA GLN A 75 -3.30 3.51 -6.79
C GLN A 75 -4.46 4.35 -6.26
N ILE A 76 -5.03 5.23 -7.10
CA ILE A 76 -6.18 6.09 -6.77
C ILE A 76 -7.38 5.28 -6.26
N ASN A 77 -7.56 4.06 -6.77
CA ASN A 77 -8.61 3.15 -6.36
C ASN A 77 -8.29 2.38 -5.06
N THR A 78 -7.27 2.81 -4.30
CA THR A 78 -6.78 2.17 -3.07
C THR A 78 -6.31 0.72 -3.25
N LYS A 79 -5.98 0.32 -4.48
CA LYS A 79 -5.36 -0.98 -4.79
C LYS A 79 -3.87 -0.82 -5.01
N TRP A 80 -3.13 -1.89 -4.76
CA TRP A 80 -1.71 -1.95 -4.99
C TRP A 80 -1.40 -2.29 -6.45
N SER A 81 -0.35 -1.67 -7.00
CA SER A 81 0.21 -2.06 -8.30
C SER A 81 0.75 -3.50 -8.28
N SER A 82 1.19 -3.97 -9.44
CA SER A 82 1.81 -5.29 -9.60
C SER A 82 2.93 -5.50 -8.58
N MET A 83 2.88 -6.63 -7.87
CA MET A 83 3.91 -7.01 -6.90
C MET A 83 5.14 -7.60 -7.61
N PRO A 84 6.36 -7.32 -7.11
CA PRO A 84 7.56 -8.00 -7.58
C PRO A 84 7.57 -9.47 -7.14
N LYS A 85 8.52 -10.22 -7.70
CA LYS A 85 8.77 -11.62 -7.32
C LYS A 85 10.19 -11.78 -6.81
N CYS A 86 10.36 -12.70 -5.87
CA CYS A 86 11.66 -13.08 -5.31
C CYS A 86 12.04 -14.47 -5.79
N TYR A 87 13.27 -14.64 -6.27
CA TYR A 87 13.77 -15.94 -6.75
C TYR A 87 15.14 -16.25 -6.17
N LYS A 88 15.39 -17.53 -5.85
CA LYS A 88 16.74 -17.98 -5.47
C LYS A 88 17.69 -17.75 -6.64
N ARG A 89 18.89 -17.25 -6.34
CA ARG A 89 20.00 -17.32 -7.31
C ARG A 89 20.42 -18.77 -7.44
N TYR A 90 19.88 -19.49 -8.41
CA TYR A 90 20.50 -20.75 -8.85
C TYR A 90 21.74 -20.37 -9.67
N VAL A 91 22.90 -20.38 -9.01
CA VAL A 91 24.19 -20.33 -9.71
C VAL A 91 24.33 -21.68 -10.37
N HIS A 92 24.22 -21.73 -11.70
CA HIS A 92 24.63 -22.90 -12.47
C HIS A 92 26.06 -23.23 -12.04
N HIS A 93 26.26 -24.36 -11.35
CA HIS A 93 27.56 -25.02 -11.28
C HIS A 93 27.73 -25.75 -12.62
N PRO A 94 28.65 -25.32 -13.50
CA PRO A 94 29.07 -26.17 -14.60
C PRO A 94 29.84 -27.36 -13.98
N ILE A 95 29.44 -28.58 -14.35
CA ILE A 95 30.17 -29.82 -14.08
C ILE A 95 31.42 -29.84 -14.97
#